data_AF-A0A2U1FKZ1-F1
#
_entry.id   AF-A0A2U1FKZ1-F1
#
_cell.length_a   1.000
_cell.length_b   1.000
_cell.length_c   1.000
_cell.angle_alpha   90.00
_cell.angle_beta   90.00
_cell.angle_gamma   90.00
#
_symmetry.space_group_name_H-M   'P 1'
#
loop_
_entity.id
_entity.type
_entity.pdbx_description
1 polymer ?
#
loop_
_entity_poly.entity_id
_entity_poly.type
_entity_poly.pdbx_seq_one_letter_code
_entity_poly.pdbx_strand_id
1 'polypeptide(L)'
;MQMTTSPETSGELQPQSAGAEIIDKYFPHLSERQREQFRQMGALYAEWNAQINVISRKDIDNLYPHHVLHSLGIARILNFRAGTTVLDLGTGGGFPGIPLAVLYPEVSFLLVDSIGKKVKVATAVAEALGLDNVRTIHCRAESIGEKYDFVVSRAVMKLSELAKISSKLIRHDSQQNALPNGLICLKGGELQHEVLPFRHKAMVEDLWPAFEEDYFKTKKVVYIPL
;
A
#
# COMPACT_ATOMS: atom_id res chain seq x y z
N MET A 1 8.38 58.63 -17.88
CA MET A 1 9.26 57.45 -17.66
C MET A 1 9.14 57.08 -16.19
N GLN A 2 8.21 56.19 -15.87
CA GLN A 2 8.09 55.59 -14.53
C GLN A 2 7.68 54.13 -14.76
N MET A 3 8.60 53.25 -14.36
CA MET A 3 8.42 51.80 -14.32
C MET A 3 7.40 51.48 -13.23
N THR A 4 6.34 50.76 -13.57
CA THR A 4 5.49 50.09 -12.57
C THR A 4 5.87 48.62 -12.58
N THR A 5 6.55 48.23 -11.50
CA THR A 5 6.95 46.86 -11.16
C THR A 5 5.72 46.00 -10.85
N SER A 6 5.62 44.85 -11.51
CA SER A 6 4.72 43.76 -11.14
C SER A 6 5.09 43.22 -9.75
N PRO A 7 4.13 42.90 -8.86
CA PRO A 7 4.45 42.12 -7.68
C PRO A 7 4.55 40.64 -8.06
N GLU A 8 5.76 40.09 -7.92
CA GLU A 8 5.98 38.66 -7.75
C GLU A 8 5.31 38.23 -6.44
N THR A 9 4.29 37.38 -6.51
CA THR A 9 3.82 36.61 -5.36
C THR A 9 4.44 35.22 -5.43
N SER A 10 5.57 35.09 -4.75
CA SER A 10 6.12 33.83 -4.26
C SER A 10 5.02 33.01 -3.59
N GLY A 11 4.69 31.86 -4.18
CA GLY A 11 3.77 30.90 -3.59
C GLY A 11 4.39 30.28 -2.34
N GLU A 12 3.86 30.62 -1.17
CA GLU A 12 4.07 29.85 0.04
C GLU A 12 3.57 28.42 -0.21
N LEU A 13 4.45 27.42 -0.17
CA LEU A 13 4.02 26.02 -0.12
C LEU A 13 3.16 25.85 1.13
N GLN A 14 1.90 25.46 0.94
CA GLN A 14 1.02 25.07 2.03
C GLN A 14 1.68 23.93 2.83
N PRO A 15 1.58 23.91 4.18
CA PRO A 15 2.18 22.88 5.04
C PRO A 15 1.59 21.46 4.86
N GLN A 16 0.76 21.24 3.86
CA GLN A 16 -0.03 20.01 3.65
C GLN A 16 0.72 18.92 2.87
N SER A 17 1.84 19.24 2.21
CA SER A 17 2.67 18.29 1.44
C SER A 17 3.88 17.74 2.20
N ALA A 18 4.08 18.16 3.46
CA ALA A 18 5.25 17.80 4.24
C ALA A 18 5.37 16.26 4.36
N GLY A 19 6.48 15.71 3.87
CA GLY A 19 6.78 14.28 3.92
C GLY A 19 6.46 13.48 2.65
N ALA A 20 5.67 14.02 1.70
CA ALA A 20 5.40 13.31 0.43
C ALA A 20 6.65 13.18 -0.46
N GLU A 21 7.61 14.09 -0.31
CA GLU A 21 8.88 14.15 -1.05
C GLU A 21 9.70 12.85 -0.95
N ILE A 22 9.54 12.10 0.15
CA ILE A 22 10.18 10.80 0.31
C ILE A 22 9.73 9.80 -0.77
N ILE A 23 8.51 9.94 -1.28
CA ILE A 23 8.00 9.09 -2.36
C ILE A 23 8.71 9.45 -3.67
N ASP A 24 8.88 10.75 -3.97
CA ASP A 24 9.60 11.20 -5.17
C ASP A 24 11.06 10.74 -5.18
N LYS A 25 11.70 10.65 -4.00
CA LYS A 25 13.08 10.12 -3.85
C LYS A 25 13.21 8.69 -4.40
N TYR A 26 12.24 7.83 -4.11
CA TYR A 26 12.31 6.40 -4.46
C TYR A 26 11.53 6.02 -5.73
N PHE A 27 10.58 6.87 -6.14
CA PHE A 27 9.74 6.69 -7.32
C PHE A 27 9.82 7.96 -8.20
N PRO A 28 10.96 8.22 -8.87
CA PRO A 28 11.18 9.47 -9.59
C PRO A 28 10.31 9.63 -10.85
N HIS A 29 9.77 8.53 -11.38
CA HIS A 29 9.01 8.46 -12.63
C HIS A 29 7.48 8.52 -12.44
N LEU A 30 7.01 9.03 -11.31
CA LEU A 30 5.57 9.23 -11.09
C LEU A 30 5.01 10.32 -12.02
N SER A 31 3.82 10.05 -12.55
CA SER A 31 3.01 11.04 -13.25
C SER A 31 2.58 12.16 -12.31
N GLU A 32 2.20 13.32 -12.86
CA GLU A 32 1.70 14.44 -12.07
C GLU A 32 0.48 14.05 -11.22
N ARG A 33 -0.46 13.28 -11.80
CA ARG A 33 -1.64 12.76 -11.09
C ARG A 33 -1.24 11.92 -9.88
N GLN A 34 -0.27 11.02 -10.03
CA GLN A 34 0.18 10.17 -8.92
C GLN A 34 0.87 10.97 -7.82
N ARG A 35 1.73 11.94 -8.17
CA ARG A 35 2.37 12.82 -7.19
C ARG A 35 1.34 13.61 -6.40
N GLU A 36 0.34 14.14 -7.10
CA GLU A 36 -0.74 14.88 -6.48
C GLU A 36 -1.60 14.01 -5.55
N GLN A 37 -1.95 12.79 -5.98
CA GLN A 37 -2.62 11.82 -5.12
C GLN A 37 -1.80 11.47 -3.88
N PHE A 38 -0.49 11.28 -4.00
CA PHE A 38 0.36 11.04 -2.83
C PHE A 38 0.40 12.24 -1.90
N ARG A 39 0.50 13.48 -2.41
CA ARG A 39 0.50 14.70 -1.57
C ARG A 39 -0.80 14.86 -0.77
N GLN A 40 -1.94 14.53 -1.37
CA GLN A 40 -3.24 14.62 -0.71
C GLN A 40 -3.40 13.64 0.46
N MET A 41 -2.71 12.48 0.43
CA MET A 41 -2.83 11.45 1.48
C MET A 41 -2.56 12.00 2.88
N GLY A 42 -1.59 12.91 3.03
CA GLY A 42 -1.22 13.49 4.33
C GLY A 42 -2.42 14.11 5.05
N ALA A 43 -3.09 15.06 4.39
CA ALA A 43 -4.25 15.75 4.95
C ALA A 43 -5.45 14.80 5.13
N LEU A 44 -5.73 13.95 4.14
CA LEU A 44 -6.85 13.00 4.19
C LEU A 44 -6.72 12.03 5.37
N TYR A 45 -5.54 11.44 5.56
CA TYR A 45 -5.32 10.51 6.67
C TYR A 45 -5.29 11.22 8.02
N ALA A 46 -4.76 12.44 8.11
CA ALA A 46 -4.81 13.21 9.35
C ALA A 46 -6.27 13.48 9.77
N GLU A 47 -7.12 13.92 8.84
CA GLU A 47 -8.54 14.19 9.08
C GLU A 47 -9.28 12.92 9.52
N TRP A 48 -9.16 11.82 8.78
CA TRP A 48 -9.83 10.57 9.13
C TRP A 48 -9.29 9.95 10.41
N ASN A 49 -8.00 10.11 10.71
CA ASN A 49 -7.41 9.57 11.93
C ASN A 49 -7.93 10.30 13.18
N ALA A 50 -8.25 11.60 13.08
CA ALA A 50 -8.90 12.35 14.16
C ALA A 50 -10.30 11.81 14.49
N GLN A 51 -10.99 11.18 13.52
CA GLN A 51 -12.34 10.63 13.69
C GLN A 51 -12.35 9.15 14.09
N ILE A 52 -11.54 8.31 13.43
CA ILE A 52 -11.67 6.83 13.48
C ILE A 52 -10.43 6.11 14.02
N ASN A 53 -9.31 6.82 14.26
CA ASN A 53 -8.05 6.27 14.79
C ASN A 53 -7.60 4.99 14.06
N VAL A 54 -7.39 5.11 12.75
CA VAL A 54 -6.95 4.01 11.86
C VAL A 54 -5.44 3.77 11.94
N ILE A 55 -4.68 4.79 12.28
CA ILE A 55 -3.23 4.80 12.46
C ILE A 55 -2.94 5.23 13.89
N SER A 56 -2.00 4.55 14.56
CA SER A 56 -1.68 4.89 15.94
C SER A 56 -1.19 6.34 16.06
N ARG A 57 -1.52 7.02 17.15
CA ARG A 57 -1.10 8.41 17.39
C ARG A 57 0.42 8.64 17.31
N LYS A 58 1.22 7.62 17.61
CA LYS A 58 2.69 7.69 17.53
C LYS A 58 3.21 7.58 16.08
N ASP A 59 2.38 7.09 15.17
CA ASP A 59 2.77 6.70 13.82
C ASP A 59 2.16 7.60 12.73
N ILE A 60 1.12 8.38 13.06
CA ILE A 60 0.47 9.29 12.11
C ILE A 60 1.43 10.37 11.60
N ASP A 61 2.32 10.87 12.46
CA ASP A 61 3.35 11.84 12.08
C ASP A 61 4.40 11.24 11.13
N ASN A 62 4.46 9.89 11.07
CA ASN A 62 5.35 9.14 10.19
C ASN A 62 4.57 8.43 9.05
N LEU A 63 3.39 8.94 8.68
CA LEU A 63 2.51 8.37 7.68
C LEU A 63 3.26 7.94 6.41
N TYR A 64 4.04 8.86 5.82
CA TYR A 64 4.72 8.60 4.55
C TYR A 64 5.76 7.47 4.66
N PRO A 65 6.78 7.53 5.53
CA PRO A 65 7.75 6.44 5.62
C PRO A 65 7.11 5.13 6.12
N HIS A 66 6.30 5.17 7.19
CA HIS A 66 5.87 3.95 7.88
C HIS A 66 4.66 3.28 7.24
N HIS A 67 3.87 4.02 6.47
CA HIS A 67 2.68 3.48 5.82
C HIS A 67 2.69 3.58 4.31
N VAL A 68 2.93 4.75 3.73
CA VAL A 68 2.87 4.93 2.27
C VAL A 68 4.05 4.22 1.61
N LEU A 69 5.28 4.65 1.90
CA LEU A 69 6.50 4.09 1.32
C LEU A 69 6.67 2.61 1.65
N HIS A 70 6.34 2.20 2.89
CA HIS A 70 6.33 0.79 3.25
C HIS A 70 5.36 -0.04 2.38
N SER A 71 4.19 0.50 2.06
CA SER A 71 3.25 -0.16 1.13
C SER A 71 3.85 -0.32 -0.27
N LEU A 72 4.54 0.71 -0.75
CA LEU A 72 5.23 0.69 -2.04
C LEU A 72 6.45 -0.24 -2.07
N GLY A 73 6.91 -0.73 -0.91
CA GLY A 73 7.95 -1.77 -0.82
C GLY A 73 7.60 -3.02 -1.62
N ILE A 74 6.32 -3.33 -1.83
CA ILE A 74 5.86 -4.44 -2.69
C ILE A 74 6.39 -4.31 -4.13
N ALA A 75 6.56 -3.07 -4.64
CA ALA A 75 7.13 -2.81 -5.96
C ALA A 75 8.60 -3.24 -6.10
N ARG A 76 9.29 -3.57 -4.99
CA ARG A 76 10.64 -4.14 -5.01
C ARG A 76 10.65 -5.60 -5.46
N ILE A 77 9.57 -6.33 -5.23
CA ILE A 77 9.43 -7.73 -5.63
C ILE A 77 8.81 -7.85 -7.03
N LEU A 78 7.74 -7.08 -7.28
CA LEU A 78 6.93 -7.24 -8.47
C LEU A 78 6.34 -5.90 -8.91
N ASN A 79 6.51 -5.59 -10.20
CA ASN A 79 5.69 -4.60 -10.89
C ASN A 79 4.48 -5.32 -11.49
N PHE A 80 3.28 -4.99 -11.03
CA PHE A 80 2.05 -5.59 -11.53
C PHE A 80 1.80 -5.16 -12.98
N ARG A 81 1.38 -6.09 -13.82
CA ARG A 81 0.96 -5.79 -15.20
C ARG A 81 -0.44 -5.20 -15.21
N ALA A 82 -0.72 -4.37 -16.20
CA ALA A 82 -2.07 -3.91 -16.50
C ALA A 82 -3.06 -5.09 -16.58
N GLY A 83 -4.24 -4.92 -15.99
CA GLY A 83 -5.26 -5.98 -15.88
C GLY A 83 -5.04 -6.95 -14.71
N THR A 84 -4.01 -6.78 -13.88
CA THR A 84 -3.84 -7.58 -12.67
C THR A 84 -4.96 -7.31 -11.67
N THR A 85 -5.43 -8.36 -11.00
CA THR A 85 -6.39 -8.28 -9.90
C THR A 85 -5.71 -8.57 -8.57
N VAL A 86 -5.84 -7.66 -7.61
CA VAL A 86 -5.16 -7.73 -6.31
C VAL A 86 -6.19 -7.62 -5.19
N LEU A 87 -6.10 -8.51 -4.21
CA LEU A 87 -6.86 -8.45 -2.96
C LEU A 87 -5.94 -7.95 -1.83
N ASP A 88 -6.27 -6.83 -1.20
CA ASP A 88 -5.66 -6.40 0.05
C ASP A 88 -6.46 -6.95 1.25
N LEU A 89 -5.90 -7.97 1.90
CA LEU A 89 -6.53 -8.65 3.01
C LEU A 89 -6.10 -8.05 4.35
N GLY A 90 -7.08 -7.51 5.08
CA GLY A 90 -6.85 -6.78 6.32
C GLY A 90 -6.32 -5.38 6.07
N THR A 91 -6.92 -4.69 5.08
CA THR A 91 -6.44 -3.39 4.56
C THR A 91 -6.40 -2.29 5.62
N GLY A 92 -7.16 -2.42 6.72
CA GLY A 92 -7.32 -1.37 7.70
C GLY A 92 -7.80 -0.06 7.07
N GLY A 93 -7.04 1.01 7.23
CA GLY A 93 -7.32 2.31 6.62
C GLY A 93 -6.96 2.41 5.13
N GLY A 94 -6.75 1.28 4.43
CA GLY A 94 -6.39 1.26 3.02
C GLY A 94 -4.93 0.95 2.73
N PHE A 95 -4.21 0.27 3.62
CA PHE A 95 -2.80 -0.05 3.44
C PHE A 95 -2.56 -1.57 3.43
N PRO A 96 -1.82 -2.11 2.43
CA PRO A 96 -1.08 -1.40 1.39
C PRO A 96 -1.87 -1.01 0.13
N GLY A 97 -3.17 -1.32 0.05
CA GLY A 97 -3.98 -1.21 -1.16
C GLY A 97 -4.04 0.17 -1.82
N ILE A 98 -4.29 1.25 -1.07
CA ILE A 98 -4.44 2.60 -1.62
C ILE A 98 -3.12 3.13 -2.23
N PRO A 99 -1.96 3.08 -1.53
CA PRO A 99 -0.70 3.47 -2.15
C PRO A 99 -0.38 2.66 -3.42
N LEU A 100 -0.68 1.35 -3.42
CA LEU A 100 -0.47 0.51 -4.61
C LEU A 100 -1.44 0.86 -5.74
N ALA A 101 -2.69 1.20 -5.45
CA ALA A 101 -3.66 1.61 -6.45
C ALA A 101 -3.27 2.92 -7.13
N VAL A 102 -2.67 3.86 -6.39
CA VAL A 102 -2.05 5.07 -6.97
C VAL A 102 -0.88 4.69 -7.88
N LEU A 103 0.03 3.81 -7.42
CA LEU A 103 1.21 3.42 -8.19
C LEU A 103 0.86 2.64 -9.47
N TYR A 104 -0.20 1.82 -9.43
CA TYR A 104 -0.61 0.93 -10.52
C TYR A 104 -2.06 1.22 -10.97
N PRO A 105 -2.30 2.29 -11.75
CA PRO A 105 -3.64 2.72 -12.12
C PRO A 105 -4.40 1.71 -13.00
N GLU A 106 -3.70 0.80 -13.69
CA GLU A 106 -4.29 -0.24 -14.55
C GLU A 106 -4.53 -1.58 -13.82
N VAL A 107 -4.34 -1.62 -12.50
CA VAL A 107 -4.53 -2.81 -11.66
C VAL A 107 -5.77 -2.62 -10.81
N SER A 108 -6.62 -3.64 -10.75
CA SER A 108 -7.85 -3.62 -9.96
C SER A 108 -7.58 -4.12 -8.54
N PHE A 109 -7.95 -3.30 -7.54
CA PHE A 109 -7.77 -3.63 -6.13
C PHE A 109 -9.10 -3.85 -5.43
N LEU A 110 -9.25 -4.98 -4.73
CA LEU A 110 -10.27 -5.14 -3.71
C LEU A 110 -9.63 -4.99 -2.32
N LEU A 111 -10.12 -4.05 -1.52
CA LEU A 111 -9.65 -3.78 -0.16
C LEU A 111 -10.66 -4.33 0.85
N VAL A 112 -10.24 -5.30 1.67
CA VAL A 112 -11.12 -5.98 2.62
C VAL A 112 -10.62 -5.82 4.05
N ASP A 113 -11.54 -5.48 4.96
CA ASP A 113 -11.30 -5.56 6.39
C ASP A 113 -12.56 -6.04 7.13
N SER A 114 -12.38 -6.74 8.24
CA SER A 114 -13.46 -7.21 9.11
C SER A 114 -14.08 -6.09 9.97
N ILE A 115 -13.46 -4.92 10.01
CA ILE A 115 -13.86 -3.77 10.83
C ILE A 115 -14.43 -2.67 9.92
N GLY A 116 -15.76 -2.55 9.88
CA GLY A 116 -16.46 -1.64 8.95
C GLY A 116 -16.04 -0.17 9.04
N LYS A 117 -15.74 0.35 10.24
CA LYS A 117 -15.25 1.74 10.38
C LYS A 117 -13.91 1.98 9.68
N LYS A 118 -13.03 0.96 9.61
CA LYS A 118 -11.76 1.06 8.88
C LYS A 118 -11.98 1.02 7.38
N VAL A 119 -12.87 0.14 6.91
CA VAL A 119 -13.31 0.09 5.51
C VAL A 119 -13.88 1.44 5.09
N LYS A 120 -14.72 2.09 5.92
CA LYS A 120 -15.26 3.43 5.65
C LYS A 120 -14.16 4.46 5.38
N VAL A 121 -13.05 4.43 6.15
CA VAL A 121 -11.91 5.32 5.90
C VAL A 121 -11.24 5.00 4.58
N ALA A 122 -10.98 3.72 4.29
CA ALA A 122 -10.39 3.31 3.02
C ALA A 122 -11.26 3.74 1.82
N THR A 123 -12.58 3.58 1.91
CA THR A 123 -13.54 4.03 0.89
C THR A 123 -13.44 5.54 0.67
N ALA A 124 -13.53 6.33 1.75
CA ALA A 124 -13.51 7.77 1.63
C ALA A 124 -12.17 8.32 1.12
N VAL A 125 -11.04 7.72 1.51
CA VAL A 125 -9.73 8.10 0.98
C VAL A 125 -9.63 7.74 -0.51
N ALA A 126 -10.09 6.55 -0.92
CA ALA A 126 -10.07 6.15 -2.32
C ALA A 126 -10.94 7.07 -3.20
N GLU A 127 -12.13 7.43 -2.72
CA GLU A 127 -13.04 8.39 -3.38
C GLU A 127 -12.40 9.78 -3.48
N ALA A 128 -11.83 10.31 -2.40
CA ALA A 128 -11.19 11.63 -2.39
C ALA A 128 -9.98 11.71 -3.33
N LEU A 129 -9.22 10.62 -3.46
CA LEU A 129 -8.09 10.51 -4.39
C LEU A 129 -8.53 10.24 -5.85
N GLY A 130 -9.82 10.02 -6.11
CA GLY A 130 -10.35 9.69 -7.43
C GLY A 130 -9.78 8.37 -7.97
N LEU A 131 -9.78 7.32 -7.14
CA LEU A 131 -9.30 5.99 -7.52
C LEU A 131 -10.44 5.12 -8.06
N ASP A 132 -10.53 5.07 -9.39
CA ASP A 132 -11.53 4.25 -10.10
C ASP A 132 -11.20 2.74 -10.09
N ASN A 133 -9.95 2.39 -9.74
CA ASN A 133 -9.42 1.04 -9.71
C ASN A 133 -9.48 0.38 -8.33
N VAL A 134 -10.23 0.96 -7.38
CA VAL A 134 -10.37 0.46 -6.00
C VAL A 134 -11.84 0.13 -5.70
N ARG A 135 -12.06 -1.07 -5.18
CA ARG A 135 -13.30 -1.45 -4.48
C ARG A 135 -12.99 -1.73 -3.02
N THR A 136 -13.93 -1.44 -2.13
CA THR A 136 -13.80 -1.74 -0.70
C THR A 136 -14.97 -2.59 -0.21
N ILE A 137 -14.72 -3.62 0.61
CA ILE A 137 -15.77 -4.46 1.18
C ILE A 137 -15.52 -4.70 2.67
N HIS A 138 -16.56 -4.54 3.49
CA HIS A 138 -16.57 -4.98 4.88
C HIS A 138 -17.01 -6.44 4.96
N CYS A 139 -16.05 -7.36 4.99
CA CYS A 139 -16.32 -8.78 5.18
C CYS A 139 -15.13 -9.51 5.81
N ARG A 140 -15.33 -10.79 6.10
CA ARG A 140 -14.26 -11.72 6.48
C ARG A 140 -13.70 -12.37 5.22
N ALA A 141 -12.44 -12.83 5.27
CA ALA A 141 -11.75 -13.42 4.14
C ALA A 141 -12.52 -14.61 3.53
N GLU A 142 -13.15 -15.40 4.39
CA GLU A 142 -13.92 -16.60 4.03
C GLU A 142 -15.21 -16.30 3.26
N SER A 143 -15.70 -15.06 3.31
CA SER A 143 -16.89 -14.62 2.59
C SER A 143 -16.59 -14.17 1.16
N ILE A 144 -15.31 -14.11 0.76
CA ILE A 144 -14.90 -13.69 -0.58
C ILE A 144 -15.06 -14.87 -1.53
N GLY A 145 -15.95 -14.73 -2.52
CA GLY A 145 -16.18 -15.73 -3.57
C GLY A 145 -15.32 -15.55 -4.83
N GLU A 146 -14.67 -14.39 -4.98
CA GLU A 146 -13.83 -14.04 -6.12
C GLU A 146 -12.39 -14.57 -5.97
N LYS A 147 -11.69 -14.76 -7.09
CA LYS A 147 -10.27 -15.14 -7.14
C LYS A 147 -9.42 -14.00 -7.71
N TYR A 148 -8.19 -13.89 -7.22
CA TYR A 148 -7.27 -12.79 -7.51
C TYR A 148 -5.92 -13.33 -7.95
N ASP A 149 -5.18 -12.53 -8.70
CA ASP A 149 -3.82 -12.88 -9.12
C ASP A 149 -2.87 -12.79 -7.92
N PHE A 150 -3.05 -11.76 -7.08
CA PHE A 150 -2.27 -11.62 -5.86
C PHE A 150 -3.15 -11.30 -4.66
N VAL A 151 -2.76 -11.83 -3.51
CA VAL A 151 -3.20 -11.33 -2.21
C VAL A 151 -2.05 -10.53 -1.63
N VAL A 152 -2.33 -9.30 -1.21
CA VAL A 152 -1.40 -8.45 -0.47
C VAL A 152 -1.86 -8.28 0.98
N SER A 153 -0.92 -8.09 1.91
CA SER A 153 -1.28 -7.77 3.29
C SER A 153 -0.15 -7.10 4.07
N ARG A 154 -0.52 -6.25 5.03
CA ARG A 154 0.35 -5.74 6.11
C ARG A 154 -0.17 -6.13 7.49
N ALA A 155 -1.10 -7.08 7.57
CA ALA A 155 -1.74 -7.47 8.82
C ALA A 155 -0.78 -8.22 9.76
N VAL A 156 -1.08 -8.18 11.07
CA VAL A 156 -0.31 -8.83 12.15
C VAL A 156 -0.53 -10.36 12.20
N MET A 157 -1.23 -10.93 11.23
CA MET A 157 -1.50 -12.36 11.14
C MET A 157 -0.21 -13.16 10.89
N LYS A 158 -0.10 -14.36 11.46
CA LYS A 158 1.00 -15.28 11.19
C LYS A 158 1.05 -15.63 9.70
N LEU A 159 2.25 -15.68 9.13
CA LEU A 159 2.43 -15.95 7.70
C LEU A 159 1.76 -17.26 7.23
N SER A 160 1.79 -18.32 8.05
CA SER A 160 1.17 -19.61 7.73
C SER A 160 -0.35 -19.57 7.66
N GLU A 161 -0.99 -18.80 8.54
CA GLU A 161 -2.43 -18.59 8.51
C GLU A 161 -2.84 -17.74 7.30
N LEU A 162 -2.10 -16.66 7.06
CA LEU A 162 -2.33 -15.79 5.91
C LEU A 162 -2.17 -16.54 4.59
N ALA A 163 -1.13 -17.37 4.44
CA ALA A 163 -0.93 -18.20 3.26
C ALA A 163 -2.05 -19.24 3.06
N LYS A 164 -2.56 -19.84 4.15
CA LYS A 164 -3.69 -20.79 4.10
C LYS A 164 -4.99 -20.14 3.65
N ILE A 165 -5.25 -18.91 4.08
CA ILE A 165 -6.42 -18.14 3.63
C ILE A 165 -6.22 -17.71 2.17
N SER A 166 -5.05 -17.15 1.87
CA SER A 166 -4.72 -16.64 0.55
C SER A 166 -4.76 -17.72 -0.53
N SER A 167 -4.33 -18.96 -0.25
CA SER A 167 -4.37 -20.05 -1.23
C SER A 167 -5.79 -20.37 -1.72
N LYS A 168 -6.82 -20.08 -0.90
CA LYS A 168 -8.22 -20.22 -1.31
C LYS A 168 -8.74 -19.04 -2.10
N LEU A 169 -7.99 -17.95 -2.23
CA LEU A 169 -8.39 -16.71 -2.90
C LEU A 169 -7.53 -16.43 -4.15
N ILE A 170 -6.48 -17.23 -4.37
CA ILE A 170 -5.61 -17.12 -5.53
C ILE A 170 -6.21 -17.82 -6.75
N ARG A 171 -6.01 -17.19 -7.91
CA ARG A 171 -6.35 -17.69 -9.25
C ARG A 171 -5.26 -18.64 -9.75
N HIS A 172 -5.67 -19.80 -10.25
CA HIS A 172 -4.75 -20.84 -10.76
C HIS A 172 -4.89 -21.13 -12.26
N ASP A 173 -5.92 -20.60 -12.92
CA ASP A 173 -6.23 -20.88 -14.32
C ASP A 173 -5.55 -19.90 -15.31
N SER A 174 -5.01 -18.78 -14.83
CA SER A 174 -4.26 -17.84 -15.65
C SER A 174 -3.06 -17.26 -14.91
N GLN A 175 -2.03 -16.92 -15.69
CA GLN A 175 -0.83 -16.27 -15.21
C GLN A 175 -0.36 -15.23 -16.23
N GLN A 176 -0.16 -13.99 -15.76
CA GLN A 176 0.26 -12.89 -16.63
C GLN A 176 1.48 -12.14 -16.09
N ASN A 177 1.71 -12.16 -14.78
CA ASN A 177 2.78 -11.41 -14.13
C ASN A 177 4.13 -12.13 -14.24
N ALA A 178 5.22 -11.40 -13.97
CA ALA A 178 6.58 -11.96 -14.03
C ALA A 178 6.84 -13.05 -12.97
N LEU A 179 6.11 -13.00 -11.85
CA LEU A 179 6.10 -14.02 -10.81
C LEU A 179 4.76 -14.74 -10.78
N PRO A 180 4.72 -16.05 -10.46
CA PRO A 180 3.48 -16.79 -10.20
C PRO A 180 2.51 -16.03 -9.30
N ASN A 181 1.22 -16.23 -9.53
CA ASN A 181 0.19 -15.74 -8.62
C ASN A 181 0.48 -16.23 -7.19
N GLY A 182 0.20 -15.38 -6.21
CA GLY A 182 0.57 -15.71 -4.83
C GLY A 182 0.32 -14.63 -3.81
N LEU A 183 0.88 -14.86 -2.63
CA LEU A 183 0.81 -13.94 -1.50
C LEU A 183 2.04 -13.04 -1.47
N ILE A 184 1.85 -11.73 -1.34
CA ILE A 184 2.92 -10.77 -1.03
C ILE A 184 2.55 -10.05 0.27
N CYS A 185 3.37 -10.15 1.31
CA CYS A 185 3.08 -9.47 2.57
C CYS A 185 4.26 -8.68 3.12
N LEU A 186 3.92 -7.55 3.73
CA LEU A 186 4.86 -6.66 4.41
C LEU A 186 5.01 -7.11 5.86
N LYS A 187 6.26 -7.36 6.25
CA LYS A 187 6.61 -7.92 7.56
C LYS A 187 7.78 -7.13 8.16
N GLY A 188 8.06 -7.36 9.44
CA GLY A 188 9.21 -6.77 10.11
C GLY A 188 9.79 -7.67 11.19
N GLY A 189 11.03 -7.41 11.55
CA GLY A 189 11.78 -8.17 12.55
C GLY A 189 12.29 -9.51 12.02
N GLU A 190 12.48 -10.45 12.94
CA GLU A 190 13.04 -11.77 12.69
C GLU A 190 11.97 -12.74 12.15
N LEU A 191 12.06 -13.12 10.87
CA LEU A 191 11.04 -13.92 10.17
C LEU A 191 11.44 -15.39 9.96
N GLN A 192 12.59 -15.84 10.47
CA GLN A 192 13.14 -17.17 10.17
C GLN A 192 12.15 -18.28 10.53
N HIS A 193 11.49 -18.17 11.69
CA HIS A 193 10.48 -19.14 12.12
C HIS A 193 9.17 -19.03 11.33
N GLU A 194 8.74 -17.83 10.94
CA GLU A 194 7.51 -17.63 10.17
C GLU A 194 7.63 -18.16 8.74
N VAL A 195 8.81 -18.03 8.13
CA VAL A 195 9.09 -18.42 6.74
C VAL A 195 9.51 -19.89 6.64
N LEU A 196 9.95 -20.52 7.73
CA LEU A 196 10.42 -21.92 7.74
C LEU A 196 9.48 -22.91 7.01
N PRO A 197 8.14 -22.86 7.19
CA PRO A 197 7.22 -23.75 6.46
C PRO A 197 7.21 -23.55 4.94
N PHE A 198 7.73 -22.41 4.46
CA PHE A 198 7.74 -22.00 3.06
C PHE A 198 9.16 -21.83 2.51
N ARG A 199 10.20 -22.21 3.24
CA ARG A 199 11.62 -21.95 2.91
C ARG A 199 12.06 -22.37 1.51
N HIS A 200 11.37 -23.34 0.90
CA HIS A 200 11.69 -23.86 -0.44
C HIS A 200 11.01 -23.09 -1.58
N LYS A 201 10.10 -22.17 -1.27
CA LYS A 201 9.33 -21.41 -2.26
C LYS A 201 9.17 -19.92 -1.96
N ALA A 202 9.33 -19.50 -0.70
CA ALA A 202 9.20 -18.11 -0.32
C ALA A 202 10.44 -17.31 -0.75
N MET A 203 10.19 -16.11 -1.27
CA MET A 203 11.21 -15.08 -1.45
C MET A 203 11.07 -14.07 -0.31
N VAL A 204 12.18 -13.67 0.28
CA VAL A 204 12.23 -12.64 1.32
C VAL A 204 13.22 -11.58 0.86
N GLU A 205 12.73 -10.35 0.71
CA GLU A 205 13.54 -9.20 0.32
C GLU A 205 13.56 -8.20 1.47
N ASP A 206 14.76 -7.79 1.88
CA ASP A 206 14.94 -6.70 2.82
C ASP A 206 14.64 -5.36 2.13
N LEU A 207 13.86 -4.51 2.79
CA LEU A 207 13.61 -3.15 2.27
C LEU A 207 14.80 -2.22 2.51
N TRP A 208 15.69 -2.56 3.45
CA TRP A 208 16.99 -1.93 3.58
C TRP A 208 18.03 -2.68 2.72
N PRO A 209 18.93 -2.00 1.99
CA PRO A 209 19.14 -0.55 1.93
C PRO A 209 18.36 0.15 0.80
N ALA A 210 17.38 -0.52 0.17
CA ALA A 210 16.61 0.08 -0.92
C ALA A 210 15.82 1.33 -0.48
N PHE A 211 15.32 1.32 0.75
CA PHE A 211 14.83 2.48 1.48
C PHE A 211 15.76 2.73 2.67
N GLU A 212 16.19 3.99 2.85
CA GLU A 212 17.34 4.37 3.69
C GLU A 212 16.90 4.89 5.07
N GLU A 213 15.60 4.97 5.32
CA GLU A 213 15.08 5.42 6.60
C GLU A 213 15.25 4.29 7.64
N ASP A 214 15.61 4.66 8.88
CA ASP A 214 15.88 3.72 9.97
C ASP A 214 14.74 2.71 10.20
N TYR A 215 13.50 3.13 9.92
CA TYR A 215 12.33 2.27 9.96
C TYR A 215 12.51 0.98 9.14
N PHE A 216 13.14 1.05 7.96
CA PHE A 216 13.27 -0.04 7.01
C PHE A 216 14.37 -1.05 7.33
N LYS A 217 15.28 -0.75 8.27
CA LYS A 217 16.33 -1.68 8.72
C LYS A 217 15.80 -3.04 9.16
N THR A 218 14.55 -3.10 9.61
CA THR A 218 13.90 -4.33 10.06
C THR A 218 12.79 -4.82 9.14
N LYS A 219 12.46 -4.08 8.07
CA LYS A 219 11.28 -4.36 7.24
C LYS A 219 11.64 -5.22 6.05
N LYS A 220 10.73 -6.13 5.72
CA LYS A 220 10.92 -7.10 4.67
C LYS A 220 9.62 -7.27 3.88
N VAL A 221 9.75 -7.60 2.61
CA VAL A 221 8.66 -8.09 1.79
C VAL A 221 8.83 -9.60 1.67
N VAL A 222 7.77 -10.35 1.95
CA VAL A 222 7.74 -11.79 1.78
C VAL A 222 6.79 -12.13 0.66
N TYR A 223 7.26 -12.85 -0.34
CA TYR A 223 6.45 -13.40 -1.41
C TYR A 223 6.39 -14.92 -1.32
N ILE A 224 5.21 -15.50 -1.51
CA ILE A 224 4.98 -16.95 -1.52
C ILE A 224 4.12 -17.29 -2.74
N PRO A 225 4.61 -18.11 -3.69
CA PRO A 225 3.75 -18.65 -4.75
C PRO A 225 2.75 -19.63 -4.13
N LEU A 226 1.47 -19.50 -4.53
CA LEU A 226 0.35 -20.29 -3.97
C LEU A 226 -0.44 -21.02 -5.04
#